data_AF-A0A125P1R1-F1
#
_entry.id   AF-A0A125P1R1-F1
#
_cell.length_a   1.000
_cell.length_b   1.000
_cell.length_c   1.000
_cell.angle_alpha   90.00
_cell.angle_beta   90.00
_cell.angle_gamma   90.00
#
_symmetry.space_group_name_H-M   'P 1'
#
loop_
_entity.id
_entity.type
_entity.pdbx_description
1 polymer ?
#
loop_
_entity_poly.entity_id
_entity_poly.type
_entity_poly.pdbx_seq_one_letter_code
_entity_poly.pdbx_strand_id
1 'polypeptide(L)' 'MSNQDQTIDFPHRVVISDEERYSIWPTYKTIPLGWRDGGFEGSKQACLDHIAAVWTDMRPLSLRRQMDGDMSVNQ' A
#
# COMPACT_ATOMS: atom_id res chain seq x y z
N MET A 1 30.30 13.36 1.63
CA MET A 1 29.92 11.95 1.42
C MET A 1 28.41 11.84 1.59
N SER A 2 27.63 11.72 0.51
CA SER A 2 26.22 11.34 0.62
C SER A 2 26.17 9.82 0.65
N ASN A 3 26.04 9.26 1.85
CA ASN A 3 25.83 7.83 2.01
C ASN A 3 24.51 7.49 1.33
N GLN A 4 24.60 6.78 0.21
CA GLN A 4 23.47 6.23 -0.49
C GLN A 4 22.74 5.35 0.51
N ASP A 5 21.55 5.79 0.91
CA ASP A 5 20.59 4.98 1.65
C ASP A 5 20.33 3.74 0.79
N GLN A 6 21.10 2.67 1.02
CA GLN A 6 20.82 1.35 0.47
C GLN A 6 19.64 0.80 1.25
N THR A 7 18.46 1.42 1.13
CA THR A 7 17.22 0.82 1.58
C THR A 7 16.98 -0.38 0.69
N ILE A 8 17.36 -1.55 1.19
CA ILE A 8 16.95 -2.81 0.59
C ILE A 8 15.41 -2.83 0.66
N ASP A 9 14.75 -2.65 -0.49
CA ASP A 9 13.29 -2.71 -0.59
C ASP A 9 12.86 -4.17 -0.46
N PHE A 10 12.51 -4.56 0.76
CA PHE A 10 11.85 -5.84 1.00
C PHE A 10 10.37 -5.72 0.63
N PRO A 11 9.72 -6.82 0.22
CA PRO A 11 8.28 -6.82 0.02
C PRO A 11 7.57 -6.45 1.31
N HIS A 12 6.55 -5.62 1.17
CA HIS A 12 5.63 -5.20 2.21
C HIS A 12 4.26 -5.82 1.92
N ARG A 13 3.44 -5.94 2.97
CA ARG A 13 2.03 -6.29 2.90
C ARG A 13 1.21 -5.17 3.48
N VAL A 14 -0.01 -5.03 3.01
CA VAL A 14 -1.00 -4.15 3.63
C VAL A 14 -1.54 -4.86 4.87
N VAL A 15 -1.63 -4.13 5.98
CA VAL A 15 -2.24 -4.57 7.22
C VAL A 15 -3.32 -3.59 7.64
N ILE A 16 -4.33 -4.11 8.31
CA ILE A 16 -5.49 -3.35 8.76
C ILE A 16 -5.58 -3.51 10.28
N SER A 17 -5.73 -2.41 11.00
CA SER A 17 -5.99 -2.46 12.45
C SER A 17 -7.46 -2.76 12.74
N ASP A 18 -7.77 -3.04 14.01
CA ASP A 18 -9.17 -3.17 14.47
C ASP A 18 -10.00 -1.89 14.24
N GLU A 19 -9.35 -0.72 14.28
CA GLU A 19 -9.95 0.60 13.99
C GLU A 19 -10.04 0.93 12.48
N GLU A 20 -9.94 -0.08 11.61
CA GLU A 20 -10.00 0.08 10.14
C GLU A 20 -8.93 1.02 9.55
N ARG A 21 -7.78 1.16 10.21
CA ARG A 21 -6.65 1.92 9.67
C ARG A 21 -5.72 1.03 8.86
N TYR A 22 -5.36 1.51 7.68
CA TYR A 22 -4.43 0.85 6.78
C TYR A 22 -2.99 1.25 7.09
N SER A 23 -2.08 0.29 7.01
CA SER A 23 -0.64 0.52 7.08
C SER A 23 0.11 -0.54 6.28
N ILE A 24 1.38 -0.30 5.99
CA ILE A 24 2.26 -1.30 5.37
C ILE A 24 3.12 -1.98 6.44
N TRP A 25 3.31 -3.28 6.31
CA TRP A 25 4.13 -4.09 7.21
C TRP A 25 5.10 -4.95 6.41
N PRO A 26 6.37 -5.13 6.83
CA PRO A 26 7.31 -5.96 6.09
C PRO A 26 6.89 -7.44 6.11
N THR A 27 6.95 -8.12 4.97
CA THR A 27 6.47 -9.52 4.89
C THR A 27 7.31 -10.51 5.68
N TYR A 28 8.57 -10.19 5.95
CA TYR A 28 9.49 -11.00 6.75
C TYR A 28 9.23 -10.91 8.26
N LYS A 29 8.37 -9.99 8.71
CA LYS A 29 7.96 -9.87 10.11
C LYS A 29 6.58 -10.47 10.31
N THR A 30 6.39 -11.17 11.41
CA THR A 30 5.05 -11.61 11.85
C THR A 30 4.17 -10.39 12.13
N ILE A 31 2.88 -10.49 11.81
CA ILE A 31 1.90 -9.43 12.06
C ILE A 31 1.65 -9.32 13.58
N PRO A 32 1.73 -8.12 14.16
CA PRO A 32 1.46 -7.93 15.58
C PRO A 32 -0.01 -8.17 15.94
N LEU A 33 -0.27 -8.51 17.21
CA LEU A 33 -1.63 -8.68 17.74
C LEU A 33 -2.45 -7.38 17.54
N GLY A 34 -3.71 -7.50 17.13
CA GLY A 34 -4.59 -6.36 16.83
C GLY A 34 -4.47 -5.82 15.40
N TRP A 35 -3.60 -6.41 14.58
CA TRP A 35 -3.51 -6.17 13.15
C TRP A 35 -3.85 -7.45 12.38
N ARG A 36 -4.45 -7.29 11.21
CA ARG A 36 -4.79 -8.38 10.29
C ARG A 36 -4.23 -8.12 8.91
N ASP A 37 -4.05 -9.18 8.14
CA ASP A 37 -3.62 -9.11 6.76
C ASP A 37 -4.68 -8.41 5.90
N GLY A 38 -4.25 -7.44 5.08
CA GLY A 38 -5.10 -6.66 4.20
C GLY A 38 -5.30 -7.27 2.82
N GLY A 39 -4.72 -8.44 2.54
CA GLY A 39 -4.89 -9.17 1.29
C GLY A 39 -4.08 -8.64 0.11
N PHE A 40 -3.12 -7.74 0.34
CA PHE A 40 -2.24 -7.19 -0.70
C PHE A 40 -0.78 -7.20 -0.24
N GLU A 41 0.13 -7.66 -1.09
CA GLU A 41 1.58 -7.64 -0.88
C GLU A 41 2.33 -7.23 -2.14
N GLY A 42 3.46 -6.55 -1.97
CA GLY A 42 4.29 -6.08 -3.07
C GLY A 42 5.37 -5.11 -2.62
N SER A 43 5.93 -4.34 -3.55
CA SER A 43 6.85 -3.26 -3.22
C SER A 43 6.17 -2.22 -2.33
N LYS A 44 6.97 -1.46 -1.58
CA LYS A 44 6.47 -0.39 -0.71
C LYS A 44 5.52 0.56 -1.46
N GLN A 45 5.89 0.98 -2.68
CA GLN A 45 5.09 1.89 -3.49
C GLN A 45 3.75 1.26 -3.93
N ALA A 46 3.75 0.00 -4.35
CA ALA A 46 2.53 -0.71 -4.74
C ALA A 46 1.55 -0.86 -3.56
N CYS A 47 2.07 -1.15 -2.36
CA CYS A 47 1.23 -1.24 -1.16
C CYS A 47 0.66 0.13 -0.78
N LEU A 48 1.45 1.20 -0.89
CA LEU A 48 0.98 2.56 -0.62
C LEU A 48 -0.07 3.01 -1.64
N ASP A 49 0.10 2.66 -2.92
CA ASP A 49 -0.87 2.93 -3.98
C ASP A 49 -2.17 2.17 -3.75
N HIS A 50 -2.09 0.88 -3.39
CA HIS A 50 -3.25 0.10 -2.97
C HIS A 50 -3.97 0.73 -1.77
N ILE A 51 -3.23 1.11 -0.73
CA ILE A 51 -3.78 1.81 0.44
C ILE A 51 -4.42 3.12 0.02
N ALA A 52 -3.81 3.91 -0.85
CA ALA A 52 -4.43 5.11 -1.38
C ALA A 52 -5.72 4.77 -2.13
N ALA A 53 -5.74 3.75 -2.99
CA ALA A 53 -6.95 3.34 -3.71
C ALA A 53 -8.09 2.90 -2.78
N VAL A 54 -7.80 2.17 -1.68
CA VAL A 54 -8.82 1.66 -0.75
C VAL A 54 -9.18 2.65 0.37
N TRP A 55 -8.20 3.41 0.88
CA TRP A 55 -8.33 4.31 2.03
C TRP A 55 -8.63 5.76 1.64
N THR A 56 -8.69 6.07 0.33
CA THR A 56 -9.21 7.35 -0.17
C THR A 56 -10.73 7.32 -0.37
N ASP A 57 -11.35 6.14 -0.29
CA ASP A 57 -12.80 5.95 -0.38
C ASP A 57 -13.49 6.14 0.98
N MET A 58 -13.38 7.36 1.54
CA MET A 58 -14.40 7.88 2.47
C MET A 58 -15.63 8.45 1.72
N ARG A 59 -15.74 8.17 0.40
CA ARG A 59 -16.78 8.70 -0.51
C ARG A 59 -17.46 7.53 -1.25
N PRO A 60 -18.78 7.56 -1.46
CA PRO A 60 -19.53 6.44 -2.04
C PRO A 60 -19.12 6.11 -3.49
N LEU A 61 -19.28 4.82 -3.84
CA LEU A 61 -18.92 4.07 -5.07
C LEU A 61 -19.00 4.77 -6.45
N SER A 62 -19.64 5.93 -6.58
CA SER A 62 -19.85 6.62 -7.87
C SER A 62 -18.59 7.22 -8.49
N LEU A 63 -17.49 7.39 -7.74
CA LEU A 63 -16.22 7.95 -8.25
C LEU A 63 -15.27 6.89 -8.86
N ARG A 64 -15.54 5.59 -8.64
CA ARG A 64 -14.64 4.48 -9.01
C ARG A 64 -14.47 4.21 -10.51
N ARG A 65 -15.12 4.96 -11.41
CA ARG A 65 -15.12 4.67 -12.86
C ARG A 65 -14.29 5.61 -13.75
N GLN A 66 -13.56 6.59 -13.22
CA GLN A 66 -12.89 7.61 -14.06
C GLN A 66 -11.35 7.54 -14.11
N MET A 67 -10.68 6.58 -13.45
CA MET A 67 -9.20 6.57 -13.33
C MET A 67 -8.51 5.32 -13.92
N ASP A 68 -9.16 4.58 -14.82
CA ASP A 68 -8.54 3.48 -15.59
C ASP A 68 -7.74 3.99 -16.81
N GLY A 69 -7.22 5.21 -16.77
CA GLY A 69 -6.76 5.87 -17.99
C GLY A 69 -5.75 6.96 -17.77
N ASP A 70 -4.63 6.66 -17.13
CA ASP A 70 -3.35 7.30 -17.49
C ASP A 70 -2.20 6.53 -16.82
N MET A 71 -1.33 5.92 -17.63
CA MET A 71 0.12 5.75 -17.40
C MET A 71 0.68 4.90 -18.56
N SER A 72 0.51 5.39 -19.79
CA SER A 72 1.33 4.94 -20.92
C SER A 72 2.62 5.74 -20.93
N VAL A 73 3.71 5.03 -20.74
CA VAL A 73 5.09 5.33 -21.15
C VAL A 73 5.18 6.40 -22.24
N ASN A 74 6.01 7.43 -22.03
CA ASN A 74 6.61 8.13 -23.16
C ASN A 74 8.09 8.41 -22.91
N GLN A 75 8.87 7.65 -23.68
CA GLN A 75 10.26 7.87 -24.06
C GLN A 75 10.45 9.22 -24.77
#